data_AF-A0A3N5WME6-F1
#
_entry.id   AF-A0A3N5WME6-F1
#
_cell.length_a   1.000
_cell.length_b   1.000
_cell.length_c   1.000
_cell.angle_alpha   90.00
_cell.angle_beta   90.00
_cell.angle_gamma   90.00
#
_symmetry.space_group_name_H-M   'P 1'
#
loop_
_entity.id
_entity.type
_entity.pdbx_description
1 polymer ?
#
loop_
_entity_poly.entity_id
_entity_poly.type
_entity_poly.pdbx_seq_one_letter_code
_entity_poly.pdbx_strand_id
1 'polypeptide(L)'
;MTRILHFADAHIDIATHGRHDPQTGLPVRTQDFLKALDAIVDTAIEERVDLVLFAGDAYKDRTPVPTFQREWGRRIVRLSQAGIPTLLLVGNHDLSPAVGRAHAMQEFETIPVPHIHVLSKPAFLGPADLEGLPLQVMALPWVSRSSLMATLEMSGVDPGKIYEELEARLGDLVRLWLDQQRNPDLPSVLTAHASVQGAVYGGERSVMLGSDLVLPGSLVRDPRLNYVALGHIHKPQDLNKGAQPPVIYPGSIERVDFGEVEDEKYFIIADVEAGRDTKVEWRRLEGRRFIARSVRLTANT
;
A
#
# COMPACT_ATOMS: atom_id res chain seq x y z
N MET A 1 16.33 6.60 -15.51
CA MET A 1 14.86 6.57 -15.37
C MET A 1 14.48 5.18 -14.94
N THR A 2 13.64 5.05 -13.92
CA THR A 2 13.11 3.79 -13.39
C THR A 2 11.59 3.84 -13.49
N ARG A 3 10.98 2.87 -14.17
CA ARG A 3 9.54 2.72 -14.29
C ARG A 3 8.99 1.85 -13.17
N ILE A 4 8.20 2.46 -12.30
CA ILE A 4 7.64 1.82 -11.11
C ILE A 4 6.15 1.58 -11.34
N LEU A 5 5.69 0.33 -11.17
CA LEU A 5 4.27 0.05 -10.98
C LEU A 5 3.95 0.12 -9.50
N HIS A 6 2.95 0.93 -9.13
CA HIS A 6 2.53 1.10 -7.75
C HIS A 6 1.04 0.78 -7.58
N PHE A 7 0.73 -0.12 -6.65
CA PHE A 7 -0.64 -0.46 -6.21
C PHE A 7 -0.66 -0.76 -4.70
N ALA A 8 -1.85 -0.75 -4.09
CA ALA A 8 -2.04 -0.97 -2.66
C ALA A 8 -3.44 -1.56 -2.38
N ASP A 9 -3.70 -1.92 -1.12
CA ASP A 9 -5.04 -2.20 -0.60
C ASP A 9 -5.80 -3.24 -1.46
N ALA A 10 -5.12 -4.37 -1.69
CA ALA A 10 -5.56 -5.42 -2.59
C ALA A 10 -6.71 -6.25 -2.01
N HIS A 11 -6.68 -6.51 -0.70
CA HIS A 11 -7.74 -7.19 0.07
C HIS A 11 -8.41 -8.37 -0.67
N ILE A 12 -7.59 -9.26 -1.24
CA ILE A 12 -8.06 -10.25 -2.21
C ILE A 12 -9.05 -11.28 -1.64
N ASP A 13 -9.14 -11.36 -0.31
CA ASP A 13 -9.99 -12.24 0.49
C ASP A 13 -11.38 -11.66 0.78
N ILE A 14 -11.75 -10.52 0.18
CA ILE A 14 -13.11 -10.00 0.27
C ILE A 14 -14.10 -10.98 -0.39
N ALA A 15 -14.80 -11.70 0.49
CA ALA A 15 -15.77 -12.73 0.14
C ALA A 15 -17.22 -12.34 0.48
N THR A 16 -17.44 -11.14 1.04
CA THR A 16 -18.77 -10.71 1.49
C THR A 16 -19.69 -10.48 0.28
N HIS A 17 -20.96 -10.87 0.42
CA HIS A 17 -22.02 -10.67 -0.57
C HIS A 17 -21.82 -11.43 -1.89
N GLY A 18 -22.59 -12.49 -2.10
CA GLY A 18 -22.68 -13.15 -3.40
C GLY A 18 -22.70 -14.66 -3.32
N ARG A 19 -22.77 -15.29 -4.49
CA ARG A 19 -22.66 -16.74 -4.63
C ARG A 19 -21.19 -17.12 -4.80
N HIS A 20 -20.93 -18.41 -4.66
CA HIS A 20 -19.67 -18.99 -5.12
C HIS A 20 -19.78 -19.28 -6.61
N ASP A 21 -18.69 -19.11 -7.33
CA ASP A 21 -18.61 -19.53 -8.71
C ASP A 21 -18.45 -21.05 -8.79
N PRO A 22 -19.26 -21.73 -9.61
CA PRO A 22 -19.29 -23.19 -9.64
C PRO A 22 -18.02 -23.83 -10.25
N GLN A 23 -17.23 -23.09 -11.03
CA GLN A 23 -16.03 -23.63 -11.67
C GLN A 23 -14.81 -23.52 -10.74
N THR A 24 -14.62 -22.36 -10.13
CA THR A 24 -13.47 -22.05 -9.27
C THR A 24 -13.71 -22.40 -7.80
N GLY A 25 -14.98 -22.51 -7.39
CA GLY A 25 -15.37 -22.66 -5.99
C GLY A 25 -15.12 -21.42 -5.13
N LEU A 26 -14.67 -20.31 -5.72
CA LEU A 26 -14.36 -19.08 -5.00
C LEU A 26 -15.59 -18.16 -4.91
N PRO A 27 -15.69 -17.34 -3.85
CA PRO A 27 -16.67 -16.26 -3.80
C PRO A 27 -16.53 -15.37 -5.04
N VAL A 28 -17.67 -14.99 -5.63
CA VAL A 28 -17.67 -14.16 -6.84
C VAL A 28 -16.99 -12.80 -6.61
N ARG A 29 -17.07 -12.25 -5.40
CA ARG A 29 -16.37 -11.00 -5.04
C ARG A 29 -14.86 -11.17 -5.03
N THR A 30 -14.34 -12.24 -4.42
CA THR A 30 -12.92 -12.59 -4.46
C THR A 30 -12.41 -12.60 -5.90
N GLN A 31 -13.16 -13.18 -6.84
CA GLN A 31 -12.75 -13.20 -8.24
C GLN A 31 -12.62 -11.82 -8.89
N ASP A 32 -13.43 -10.84 -8.46
CA ASP A 32 -13.30 -9.48 -9.00
C ASP A 32 -11.95 -8.86 -8.57
N PHE A 33 -11.58 -9.00 -7.29
CA PHE A 33 -10.26 -8.57 -6.80
C PHE A 33 -9.11 -9.31 -7.48
N LEU A 34 -9.26 -10.63 -7.67
CA LEU A 34 -8.27 -11.44 -8.33
C LEU A 34 -8.08 -11.07 -9.81
N LYS A 35 -9.15 -10.70 -10.53
CA LYS A 35 -9.08 -10.18 -11.90
C LYS A 35 -8.40 -8.82 -11.96
N ALA A 36 -8.69 -7.93 -11.00
CA ALA A 36 -7.99 -6.65 -10.90
C ALA A 36 -6.49 -6.85 -10.67
N LEU A 37 -6.12 -7.77 -9.76
CA LEU A 37 -4.72 -8.11 -9.51
C LEU A 37 -4.06 -8.80 -10.72
N ASP A 38 -4.78 -9.65 -11.44
CA ASP A 38 -4.30 -10.24 -12.70
C ASP A 38 -3.97 -9.12 -13.71
N ALA A 39 -4.87 -8.16 -13.93
CA ALA A 39 -4.63 -7.03 -14.83
C ALA A 39 -3.40 -6.20 -14.44
N ILE A 40 -3.18 -5.97 -13.14
CA ILE A 40 -2.00 -5.26 -12.63
C ILE A 40 -0.72 -6.03 -12.94
N VAL A 41 -0.69 -7.33 -12.61
CA VAL A 41 0.48 -8.20 -12.83
C VAL A 41 0.76 -8.38 -14.32
N ASP A 42 -0.28 -8.55 -15.13
CA ASP A 42 -0.16 -8.65 -16.59
C ASP A 42 0.46 -7.37 -17.14
N THR A 43 -0.04 -6.20 -16.72
CA THR A 43 0.53 -4.90 -17.14
C THR A 43 1.99 -4.76 -16.74
N ALA A 44 2.37 -5.14 -15.51
CA ALA A 44 3.76 -5.09 -15.05
C ALA A 44 4.70 -5.84 -15.98
N ILE A 45 4.29 -7.04 -16.38
CA ILE A 45 5.06 -7.97 -17.21
C ILE A 45 5.08 -7.50 -18.67
N GLU A 46 3.92 -7.14 -19.23
CA GLU A 46 3.77 -6.71 -20.62
C GLU A 46 4.51 -5.40 -20.90
N GLU A 47 4.43 -4.44 -19.99
CA GLU A 47 5.11 -3.14 -20.11
C GLU A 47 6.56 -3.16 -19.63
N ARG A 48 7.02 -4.29 -19.07
CA ARG A 48 8.39 -4.49 -18.55
C ARG A 48 8.78 -3.38 -17.59
N VAL A 49 7.98 -3.19 -16.55
CA VAL A 49 8.31 -2.24 -15.49
C VAL A 49 9.58 -2.69 -14.76
N ASP A 50 10.36 -1.72 -14.28
CA ASP A 50 11.63 -2.00 -13.62
C ASP A 50 11.44 -2.45 -12.17
N LEU A 51 10.35 -2.01 -11.53
CA LEU A 51 10.04 -2.29 -10.13
C LEU A 51 8.52 -2.36 -9.92
N VAL A 52 8.05 -3.35 -9.17
CA VAL A 52 6.71 -3.34 -8.60
C VAL A 52 6.78 -2.95 -7.13
N LEU A 53 5.96 -1.99 -6.74
CA LEU A 53 5.83 -1.51 -5.38
C LEU A 53 4.39 -1.74 -4.91
N PHE A 54 4.22 -2.70 -4.01
CA PHE A 54 2.96 -2.97 -3.34
C PHE A 54 2.95 -2.30 -1.97
N ALA A 55 2.13 -1.26 -1.79
CA ALA A 55 2.12 -0.44 -0.57
C ALA A 55 1.17 -0.98 0.53
N GLY A 56 1.10 -2.31 0.69
CA GLY A 56 0.44 -2.98 1.82
C GLY A 56 -1.02 -3.35 1.65
N ASP A 57 -1.49 -4.19 2.57
CA ASP A 57 -2.85 -4.75 2.69
C ASP A 57 -3.21 -5.73 1.56
N ALA A 58 -2.47 -6.85 1.52
CA ALA A 58 -2.75 -7.93 0.58
C ALA A 58 -4.10 -8.61 0.89
N TYR A 59 -4.40 -8.69 2.19
CA TYR A 59 -5.60 -9.30 2.74
C TYR A 59 -6.40 -8.29 3.57
N LYS A 60 -7.68 -8.55 3.76
CA LYS A 60 -8.56 -7.87 4.70
C LYS A 60 -8.45 -8.51 6.09
N ASP A 61 -8.30 -9.83 6.17
CA ASP A 61 -8.19 -10.52 7.45
C ASP A 61 -6.72 -10.86 7.76
N ARG A 62 -6.29 -10.58 8.99
CA ARG A 62 -4.91 -10.77 9.49
C ARG A 62 -4.44 -12.22 9.58
N THR A 63 -5.35 -13.15 9.32
CA THR A 63 -5.11 -14.59 9.27
C THR A 63 -5.85 -15.14 8.06
N PRO A 64 -5.38 -14.85 6.83
CA PRO A 64 -6.06 -15.27 5.63
C PRO A 64 -6.06 -16.80 5.54
N VAL A 65 -7.14 -17.38 5.00
CA VAL A 65 -7.19 -18.83 4.79
C VAL A 65 -6.22 -19.25 3.67
N PRO A 66 -5.71 -20.50 3.70
CA PRO A 66 -4.68 -20.96 2.74
C PRO A 66 -5.06 -20.78 1.26
N THR A 67 -6.36 -20.82 0.96
CA THR A 67 -6.86 -20.58 -0.40
C THR A 67 -6.46 -19.19 -0.92
N PHE A 68 -6.60 -18.13 -0.11
CA PHE A 68 -6.25 -16.78 -0.55
C PHE A 68 -4.75 -16.57 -0.59
N GLN A 69 -4.00 -17.17 0.35
CA GLN A 69 -2.53 -17.18 0.31
C GLN A 69 -2.00 -17.80 -0.99
N ARG A 70 -2.60 -18.91 -1.42
CA ARG A 70 -2.28 -19.54 -2.72
C ARG A 70 -2.59 -18.62 -3.90
N GLU A 71 -3.75 -17.95 -3.91
CA GLU A 71 -4.14 -17.06 -5.00
C GLU A 71 -3.25 -15.82 -5.10
N TRP A 72 -2.83 -15.24 -3.97
CA TRP A 72 -1.83 -14.18 -3.92
C TRP A 72 -0.48 -14.67 -4.44
N GLY A 73 0.05 -15.74 -3.86
CA GLY A 73 1.35 -16.31 -4.23
C GLY A 73 1.44 -16.68 -5.71
N ARG A 74 0.37 -17.24 -6.29
CA ARG A 74 0.31 -17.56 -7.72
C ARG A 74 0.58 -16.34 -8.61
N ARG A 75 0.17 -15.15 -8.19
CA ARG A 75 0.31 -13.90 -8.97
C ARG A 75 1.66 -13.26 -8.74
N ILE A 76 2.11 -13.19 -7.49
CA ILE A 76 3.43 -12.64 -7.13
C ILE A 76 4.57 -13.46 -7.76
N VAL A 77 4.45 -14.80 -7.81
CA VAL A 77 5.44 -15.65 -8.48
C VAL A 77 5.59 -15.33 -9.97
N ARG A 78 4.56 -14.79 -10.64
CA ARG A 78 4.67 -14.38 -12.05
C ARG A 78 5.61 -13.19 -12.23
N LEU A 79 5.60 -12.24 -11.29
CA LEU A 79 6.53 -11.10 -11.29
C LEU A 79 7.97 -11.57 -11.07
N SER A 80 8.16 -12.49 -10.12
CA SER A 80 9.46 -13.14 -9.89
C SER A 80 9.96 -13.88 -11.14
N GLN A 81 9.09 -14.68 -11.80
CA GLN A 81 9.44 -15.40 -13.02
C GLN A 81 9.76 -14.47 -14.21
N ALA A 82 9.18 -13.27 -14.21
CA ALA A 82 9.51 -12.22 -15.17
C ALA A 82 10.80 -11.46 -14.84
N GLY A 83 11.43 -11.74 -13.69
CA GLY A 83 12.64 -11.08 -13.23
C GLY A 83 12.40 -9.63 -12.77
N ILE A 84 11.19 -9.32 -12.32
CA ILE A 84 10.82 -7.97 -11.88
C ILE A 84 10.95 -7.88 -10.36
N PRO A 85 11.91 -7.08 -9.84
CA PRO A 85 12.00 -6.80 -8.42
C PRO A 85 10.66 -6.28 -7.89
N THR A 86 10.20 -6.85 -6.78
CA THR A 86 8.91 -6.53 -6.18
C THR A 86 9.08 -6.27 -4.68
N LEU A 87 8.72 -5.05 -4.26
CA LEU A 87 8.67 -4.67 -2.85
C LEU A 87 7.26 -4.87 -2.33
N LEU A 88 7.10 -5.74 -1.33
CA LEU A 88 5.85 -6.03 -0.66
C LEU A 88 5.87 -5.38 0.73
N LEU A 89 5.33 -4.17 0.86
CA LEU A 89 5.11 -3.57 2.18
C LEU A 89 4.04 -4.34 2.93
N VAL A 90 4.22 -4.47 4.23
CA VAL A 90 3.23 -5.06 5.12
C VAL A 90 2.29 -3.97 5.65
N GLY A 91 0.99 -4.12 5.41
CA GLY A 91 -0.06 -3.20 5.87
C GLY A 91 -0.66 -3.57 7.23
N ASN A 92 -1.66 -2.83 7.68
CA ASN A 92 -2.28 -3.04 9.00
C ASN A 92 -3.20 -4.27 9.06
N HIS A 93 -3.67 -4.74 7.90
CA HIS A 93 -4.44 -5.96 7.76
C HIS A 93 -3.58 -7.21 7.52
N ASP A 94 -2.29 -7.04 7.21
CA ASP A 94 -1.36 -8.18 7.04
C ASP A 94 -0.71 -8.63 8.37
N LEU A 95 -0.73 -7.76 9.40
CA LEU A 95 -0.09 -8.00 10.70
C LEU A 95 -1.04 -8.61 11.73
N SER A 96 -0.63 -9.71 12.35
CA SER A 96 -1.27 -10.21 13.57
C SER A 96 -0.93 -9.30 14.77
N PRO A 97 -1.90 -8.90 15.62
CA PRO A 97 -1.64 -8.00 16.75
C PRO A 97 -0.85 -8.65 17.90
N ALA A 98 -0.67 -9.98 17.88
CA ALA A 98 0.08 -10.72 18.89
C ALA A 98 1.57 -10.76 18.55
N VAL A 99 2.41 -10.23 19.45
CA VAL A 99 3.87 -10.27 19.34
C VAL A 99 4.36 -11.71 19.17
N GLY A 100 5.11 -11.98 18.09
CA GLY A 100 5.71 -13.29 17.82
C GLY A 100 4.85 -14.27 17.00
N ARG A 101 3.64 -13.89 16.59
CA ARG A 101 2.89 -14.67 15.58
C ARG A 101 3.29 -14.23 14.18
N ALA A 102 3.26 -15.20 13.26
CA ALA A 102 3.53 -14.95 11.87
C ALA A 102 2.54 -13.98 11.24
N HIS A 103 3.05 -13.05 10.42
CA HIS A 103 2.23 -12.21 9.54
C HIS A 103 1.85 -12.97 8.27
N ALA A 104 0.78 -12.54 7.61
CA ALA A 104 0.17 -13.23 6.46
C ALA A 104 1.07 -13.36 5.22
N MET A 105 2.22 -12.67 5.24
CA MET A 105 3.24 -12.65 4.20
C MET A 105 4.54 -13.34 4.62
N GLN A 106 4.61 -13.91 5.82
CA GLN A 106 5.82 -14.53 6.35
C GLN A 106 6.26 -15.76 5.53
N GLU A 107 5.35 -16.40 4.79
CA GLU A 107 5.72 -17.49 3.87
C GLU A 107 6.76 -17.05 2.83
N PHE A 108 6.74 -15.78 2.40
CA PHE A 108 7.74 -15.21 1.49
C PHE A 108 9.07 -14.85 2.18
N GLU A 109 9.06 -14.63 3.50
CA GLU A 109 10.29 -14.45 4.28
C GLU A 109 10.95 -15.79 4.61
N THR A 110 10.15 -16.86 4.76
CA THR A 110 10.63 -18.20 5.18
C THR A 110 11.02 -19.09 4.00
N ILE A 111 10.50 -18.83 2.80
CA ILE A 111 10.93 -19.44 1.54
C ILE A 111 11.28 -18.29 0.58
N PRO A 112 12.57 -17.97 0.37
CA PRO A 112 12.95 -16.84 -0.46
C PRO A 112 12.49 -17.08 -1.90
N VAL A 113 11.55 -16.27 -2.36
CA VAL A 113 11.17 -16.19 -3.77
C VAL A 113 12.11 -15.17 -4.42
N PRO A 114 12.91 -15.54 -5.44
CA PRO A 114 13.80 -14.60 -6.12
C PRO A 114 13.07 -13.32 -6.53
N HIS A 115 13.72 -12.17 -6.44
CA HIS A 115 13.16 -10.87 -6.80
C HIS A 115 11.99 -10.36 -5.93
N ILE A 116 11.61 -11.06 -4.87
CA ILE A 116 10.53 -10.64 -3.97
C ILE A 116 11.11 -10.22 -2.62
N HIS A 117 10.83 -8.99 -2.20
CA HIS A 117 11.31 -8.41 -0.95
C HIS A 117 10.12 -8.04 -0.06
N VAL A 118 9.98 -8.73 1.07
CA VAL A 118 8.96 -8.37 2.08
C VAL A 118 9.55 -7.32 3.01
N LEU A 119 8.84 -6.21 3.16
CA LEU A 119 9.22 -5.09 4.01
C LEU A 119 8.26 -5.01 5.19
N SER A 120 8.61 -5.69 6.27
CA SER A 120 7.82 -5.77 7.51
C SER A 120 8.30 -4.81 8.61
N LYS A 121 9.42 -4.12 8.38
CA LYS A 121 9.99 -3.09 9.27
C LYS A 121 10.49 -1.89 8.46
N PRO A 122 10.60 -0.70 9.09
CA PRO A 122 11.22 0.45 8.43
C PRO A 122 12.61 0.12 7.88
N ALA A 123 12.86 0.46 6.63
CA ALA A 123 14.11 0.14 5.94
C ALA A 123 14.49 1.23 4.92
N PHE A 124 15.78 1.41 4.73
CA PHE A 124 16.35 2.18 3.63
C PHE A 124 17.03 1.20 2.67
N LEU A 125 16.62 1.21 1.40
CA LEU A 125 17.10 0.32 0.36
C LEU A 125 17.86 1.15 -0.69
N GLY A 126 19.12 0.79 -0.93
CA GLY A 126 19.92 1.37 -2.02
C GLY A 126 19.91 0.48 -3.27
N PRO A 127 20.65 0.85 -4.34
CA PRO A 127 20.73 0.06 -5.56
C PRO A 127 21.13 -1.40 -5.34
N ALA A 128 22.03 -1.68 -4.39
CA ALA A 128 22.45 -3.05 -4.09
C ALA A 128 21.30 -3.92 -3.55
N ASP A 129 20.37 -3.34 -2.80
CA ASP A 129 19.18 -4.01 -2.27
C ASP A 129 18.06 -4.13 -3.32
N LEU A 130 18.16 -3.35 -4.40
CA LEU A 130 17.19 -3.22 -5.48
C LEU A 130 17.76 -3.77 -6.81
N GLU A 131 18.58 -4.81 -6.73
CA GLU A 131 19.13 -5.53 -7.88
C GLU A 131 19.87 -4.66 -8.91
N GLY A 132 20.52 -3.60 -8.43
CA GLY A 132 21.27 -2.65 -9.24
C GLY A 132 20.43 -1.55 -9.88
N LEU A 133 19.11 -1.51 -9.63
CA LEU A 133 18.27 -0.43 -10.12
C LEU A 133 18.76 0.92 -9.59
N PRO A 134 18.82 1.97 -10.43
CA PRO A 134 19.38 3.27 -10.07
C PRO A 134 18.35 4.10 -9.29
N LEU A 135 17.91 3.62 -8.14
CA LEU A 135 17.04 4.34 -7.20
C LEU A 135 17.37 3.98 -5.74
N GLN A 136 16.77 4.74 -4.82
CA GLN A 136 16.76 4.42 -3.40
C GLN A 136 15.34 4.52 -2.84
N VAL A 137 14.97 3.62 -1.94
CA VAL A 137 13.63 3.51 -1.37
C VAL A 137 13.69 3.61 0.14
N MET A 138 12.95 4.56 0.70
CA MET A 138 12.62 4.64 2.12
C MET A 138 11.28 3.94 2.31
N ALA A 139 11.27 2.82 3.04
CA ALA A 139 10.08 2.00 3.23
C ALA A 139 9.59 2.09 4.67
N LEU A 140 8.32 2.45 4.83
CA LEU A 140 7.61 2.54 6.10
C LEU A 140 6.37 1.63 6.09
N PRO A 141 6.51 0.32 6.37
CA PRO A 141 5.36 -0.54 6.56
C PRO A 141 4.56 -0.12 7.80
N TRP A 142 3.38 -0.69 7.98
CA TRP A 142 2.53 -0.36 9.12
C TRP A 142 3.23 -0.68 10.45
N VAL A 143 3.29 0.31 11.35
CA VAL A 143 3.84 0.13 12.70
C VAL A 143 2.68 0.08 13.70
N SER A 144 2.48 -1.08 14.33
CA SER A 144 1.42 -1.24 15.32
C SER A 144 1.81 -0.65 16.69
N ARG A 145 0.80 -0.15 17.40
CA ARG A 145 0.92 0.27 18.81
C ARG A 145 1.55 -0.82 19.69
N SER A 146 1.13 -2.08 19.53
CA SER A 146 1.62 -3.19 20.33
C SER A 146 3.12 -3.43 20.14
N SER A 147 3.63 -3.31 18.90
CA SER A 147 5.05 -3.44 18.59
C SER A 147 5.88 -2.34 19.26
N LEU A 148 5.36 -1.12 19.26
CA LEU A 148 6.01 0.01 19.92
C LEU A 148 6.01 -0.15 21.45
N MET A 149 4.87 -0.52 22.04
CA MET A 149 4.77 -0.75 23.49
C MET A 149 5.74 -1.84 23.98
N ALA A 150 5.91 -2.91 23.19
CA ALA A 150 6.87 -3.97 23.50
C ALA A 150 8.32 -3.50 23.45
N THR A 151 8.64 -2.57 22.54
CA THR A 151 10.01 -2.04 22.37
C THR A 151 10.37 -1.03 23.45
N LEU A 152 9.38 -0.28 23.96
CA LEU A 152 9.62 0.83 24.89
C LEU A 152 9.53 0.43 26.38
N GLU A 153 9.17 -0.82 26.71
CA GLU A 153 8.84 -1.25 28.09
C GLU A 153 7.86 -0.30 28.82
N MET A 154 7.08 0.46 28.04
CA MET A 154 6.25 1.54 28.55
C MET A 154 4.90 1.01 29.02
N SER A 155 4.77 0.77 30.32
CA SER A 155 3.48 0.55 30.98
C SER A 155 2.83 1.88 31.35
N GLY A 156 1.59 2.12 30.89
CA GLY A 156 0.73 3.19 31.42
C GLY A 156 0.72 4.53 30.68
N VAL A 157 1.21 4.60 29.44
CA VAL A 157 1.14 5.83 28.62
C VAL A 157 -0.27 6.00 28.02
N ASP A 158 -0.76 7.24 28.03
CA ASP A 158 -1.99 7.66 27.34
C ASP A 158 -1.94 7.27 25.85
N PRO A 159 -2.95 6.55 25.31
CA PRO A 159 -3.01 6.18 23.89
C PRO A 159 -2.68 7.32 22.93
N GLY A 160 -3.14 8.55 23.17
CA GLY A 160 -2.87 9.69 22.29
C GLY A 160 -1.38 10.04 22.18
N LYS A 161 -0.67 9.99 23.30
CA LYS A 161 0.78 10.27 23.35
C LYS A 161 1.62 9.21 22.64
N ILE A 162 1.12 7.98 22.52
CA ILE A 162 1.83 6.90 21.84
C ILE A 162 1.85 7.15 20.32
N TYR A 163 0.74 7.64 19.75
CA TYR A 163 0.70 8.01 18.33
C TYR A 163 1.58 9.21 18.04
N GLU A 164 1.55 10.25 18.89
CA GLU A 164 2.43 11.42 18.76
C GLU A 164 3.92 11.03 18.79
N GLU A 165 4.32 10.16 19.72
CA GLU A 165 5.69 9.65 19.80
C GLU A 165 6.06 8.79 18.56
N LEU A 166 5.12 7.98 18.06
CA LEU A 166 5.35 7.17 16.87
C LEU A 166 5.53 8.05 15.62
N GLU A 167 4.68 9.05 15.46
CA GLU A 167 4.78 10.06 14.40
C GLU A 167 6.12 10.80 14.45
N ALA A 168 6.54 11.23 15.65
CA ALA A 168 7.82 11.90 15.84
C ALA A 168 9.00 11.01 15.44
N ARG A 169 9.04 9.75 15.92
CA ARG A 169 10.12 8.80 15.61
C ARG A 169 10.20 8.45 14.13
N LEU A 170 9.07 8.23 13.47
CA LEU A 170 9.05 7.94 12.04
C LEU A 170 9.45 9.17 11.23
N GLY A 171 9.03 10.36 11.65
CA GLY A 171 9.48 11.62 11.08
C GLY A 171 11.00 11.80 11.19
N ASP A 172 11.58 11.55 12.35
CA ASP A 172 13.01 11.65 12.58
C ASP A 172 13.81 10.60 11.81
N LEU A 173 13.28 9.38 11.68
CA LEU A 173 13.89 8.33 10.87
C LEU A 173 13.95 8.71 9.39
N VAL A 174 12.86 9.25 8.83
CA VAL A 174 12.85 9.71 7.44
C VAL A 174 13.80 10.89 7.24
N ARG A 175 13.85 11.84 8.19
CA ARG A 175 14.82 12.94 8.15
C ARG A 175 16.26 12.42 8.18
N LEU A 176 16.55 11.46 9.06
CA LEU A 176 17.85 10.80 9.14
C LEU A 176 18.25 10.19 7.80
N TRP A 177 17.34 9.46 7.14
CA TRP A 177 17.59 8.91 5.81
C TRP A 177 17.86 10.00 4.77
N LEU A 178 17.02 11.04 4.73
CA LEU A 178 17.15 12.15 3.79
C LEU A 178 18.43 12.97 3.99
N ASP A 179 18.87 13.17 5.23
CA ASP A 179 20.02 14.00 5.60
C ASP A 179 21.34 13.24 5.51
N GLN A 180 21.36 11.96 5.89
CA GLN A 180 22.62 11.23 6.16
C GLN A 180 22.84 10.00 5.27
N GLN A 181 21.80 9.38 4.72
CA GLN A 181 21.93 8.13 3.94
C GLN A 181 21.64 8.31 2.45
N ARG A 182 20.76 9.25 2.10
CA ARG A 182 20.36 9.53 0.72
C ARG A 182 21.56 9.91 -0.13
N ASN A 183 21.74 9.23 -1.25
CA ASN A 183 22.60 9.70 -2.33
C ASN A 183 21.83 10.72 -3.20
N PRO A 184 22.26 12.00 -3.29
CA PRO A 184 21.60 13.02 -4.10
C PRO A 184 21.55 12.72 -5.60
N ASP A 185 22.45 11.88 -6.11
CA ASP A 185 22.53 11.52 -7.53
C ASP A 185 21.53 10.44 -7.95
N LEU A 186 20.81 9.85 -6.98
CA LEU A 186 19.79 8.83 -7.20
C LEU A 186 18.38 9.37 -6.90
N PRO A 187 17.37 8.96 -7.69
CA PRO A 187 15.98 9.27 -7.36
C PRO A 187 15.59 8.62 -6.03
N SER A 188 14.89 9.37 -5.19
CA SER A 188 14.44 8.94 -3.87
C SER A 188 12.94 8.69 -3.86
N VAL A 189 12.54 7.47 -3.51
CA VAL A 189 11.14 7.08 -3.36
C VAL A 189 10.85 6.87 -1.88
N LEU A 190 9.76 7.46 -1.39
CA LEU A 190 9.20 7.12 -0.08
C LEU A 190 7.99 6.23 -0.30
N THR A 191 7.91 5.10 0.38
CA THR A 191 6.69 4.30 0.44
C THR A 191 6.25 4.09 1.87
N ALA A 192 4.94 4.20 2.10
CA ALA A 192 4.37 4.02 3.41
C ALA A 192 2.97 3.42 3.35
N HIS A 193 2.64 2.58 4.33
CA HIS A 193 1.27 2.19 4.60
C HIS A 193 0.81 2.92 5.87
N ALA A 194 0.24 4.11 5.70
CA ALA A 194 -0.12 5.02 6.79
C ALA A 194 -1.09 6.09 6.28
N SER A 195 -1.75 6.80 7.18
CA SER A 195 -2.49 8.02 6.83
C SER A 195 -1.55 9.21 6.67
N VAL A 196 -1.91 10.16 5.81
CA VAL A 196 -1.19 11.43 5.65
C VAL A 196 -2.13 12.59 5.94
N GLN A 197 -1.62 13.62 6.62
CA GLN A 197 -2.39 14.83 6.87
C GLN A 197 -2.95 15.44 5.58
N GLY A 198 -4.28 15.61 5.53
CA GLY A 198 -4.98 16.13 4.35
C GLY A 198 -5.51 15.06 3.40
N ALA A 199 -5.32 13.77 3.69
CA ALA A 199 -5.96 12.68 2.96
C ALA A 199 -7.49 12.67 3.19
N VAL A 200 -8.22 12.21 2.16
CA VAL A 200 -9.68 12.07 2.18
C VAL A 200 -10.04 10.58 2.16
N TYR A 201 -10.86 10.10 3.10
CA TYR A 201 -11.41 8.74 3.05
C TYR A 201 -12.69 8.72 2.19
N GLY A 202 -13.06 7.53 1.69
CA GLY A 202 -14.34 7.32 1.03
C GLY A 202 -15.53 7.70 1.91
N GLY A 203 -16.63 8.15 1.29
CA GLY A 203 -17.90 8.43 1.99
C GLY A 203 -17.94 9.66 2.91
N GLU A 204 -17.21 10.74 2.58
CA GLU A 204 -17.19 12.02 3.33
C GLU A 204 -16.60 11.95 4.76
N ARG A 205 -15.64 11.05 5.02
CA ARG A 205 -14.86 11.09 6.28
C ARG A 205 -13.46 11.66 5.99
N SER A 206 -13.11 12.78 6.62
CA SER A 206 -11.70 13.20 6.72
C SER A 206 -10.99 12.36 7.79
N VAL A 207 -9.66 12.26 7.71
CA VAL A 207 -8.82 11.57 8.72
C VAL A 207 -9.33 11.90 10.14
N MET A 208 -9.79 10.88 10.87
CA MET A 208 -10.15 11.06 12.28
C MET A 208 -8.87 11.16 13.09
N LEU A 209 -8.62 12.33 13.67
CA LEU A 209 -7.52 12.55 14.61
C LEU A 209 -7.69 11.59 15.81
N GLY A 210 -6.70 10.72 16.04
CA GLY A 210 -6.53 9.98 17.31
C GLY A 210 -6.64 8.45 17.27
N SER A 211 -6.88 7.82 16.10
CA SER A 211 -6.96 6.34 16.01
C SER A 211 -5.86 5.69 15.15
N ASP A 212 -5.24 6.44 14.24
CA ASP A 212 -4.26 5.94 13.28
C ASP A 212 -2.97 6.76 13.30
N LEU A 213 -1.89 6.17 12.81
CA LEU A 213 -0.63 6.86 12.55
C LEU A 213 -0.82 7.87 11.40
N VAL A 214 -0.59 9.16 11.65
CA VAL A 214 -0.71 10.21 10.63
C VAL A 214 0.64 10.84 10.32
N LEU A 215 1.16 10.62 9.12
CA LEU A 215 2.38 11.26 8.66
C LEU A 215 2.13 12.75 8.34
N PRO A 216 3.03 13.66 8.79
CA PRO A 216 2.93 15.08 8.44
C PRO A 216 3.02 15.30 6.94
N GLY A 217 2.18 16.19 6.40
CA GLY A 217 2.21 16.52 4.97
C GLY A 217 3.55 17.10 4.51
N SER A 218 4.28 17.79 5.38
CA SER A 218 5.62 18.32 5.09
C SER A 218 6.68 17.23 4.89
N LEU A 219 6.50 16.07 5.52
CA LEU A 219 7.44 14.95 5.41
C LEU A 219 7.36 14.29 4.03
N VAL A 220 6.13 14.04 3.57
CA VAL A 220 5.87 13.38 2.28
C VAL A 220 5.99 14.33 1.08
N ARG A 221 5.96 15.64 1.32
CA ARG A 221 6.17 16.67 0.27
C ARG A 221 7.59 17.24 0.28
N ASP A 222 8.54 16.58 0.94
CA ASP A 222 9.94 17.03 0.95
C ASP A 222 10.49 17.05 -0.50
N PRO A 223 11.04 18.17 -0.98
CA PRO A 223 11.49 18.31 -2.36
C PRO A 223 12.71 17.43 -2.72
N ARG A 224 13.32 16.78 -1.74
CA ARG A 224 14.41 15.80 -1.94
C ARG A 224 13.90 14.43 -2.38
N LEU A 225 12.59 14.19 -2.27
CA LEU A 225 11.91 13.01 -2.78
C LEU A 225 11.49 13.24 -4.24
N ASN A 226 11.43 12.17 -5.01
CA ASN A 226 10.97 12.19 -6.40
C ASN A 226 9.58 11.57 -6.54
N TYR A 227 9.23 10.61 -5.70
CA TYR A 227 7.92 9.96 -5.73
C TYR A 227 7.54 9.45 -4.34
N VAL A 228 6.26 9.59 -3.97
CA VAL A 228 5.74 9.01 -2.73
C VAL A 228 4.58 8.06 -3.04
N ALA A 229 4.79 6.78 -2.71
CA ALA A 229 3.90 5.67 -2.97
C ALA A 229 3.21 5.19 -1.67
N LEU A 230 1.95 5.57 -1.49
CA LEU A 230 1.19 5.33 -0.27
C LEU A 230 0.11 4.25 -0.46
N GLY A 231 -0.14 3.46 0.58
CA GLY A 231 -1.34 2.62 0.74
C GLY A 231 -2.07 2.95 2.05
N HIS A 232 -3.17 2.25 2.36
CA HIS A 232 -4.08 2.42 3.52
C HIS A 232 -5.39 3.16 3.18
N ILE A 233 -5.35 4.09 2.22
CA ILE A 233 -6.52 4.89 1.83
C ILE A 233 -7.07 4.37 0.51
N HIS A 234 -8.27 3.78 0.55
CA HIS A 234 -8.90 3.16 -0.62
C HIS A 234 -9.37 4.14 -1.69
N LYS A 235 -9.42 5.44 -1.38
CA LYS A 235 -9.81 6.50 -2.33
C LYS A 235 -8.58 6.96 -3.12
N PRO A 236 -8.57 6.78 -4.45
CA PRO A 236 -7.47 7.27 -5.30
C PRO A 236 -7.31 8.78 -5.20
N GLN A 237 -6.11 9.27 -4.90
CA GLN A 237 -5.82 10.71 -4.80
C GLN A 237 -4.32 11.03 -4.88
N ASP A 238 -4.02 12.24 -5.36
CA ASP A 238 -2.69 12.86 -5.27
C ASP A 238 -2.74 14.00 -4.26
N LEU A 239 -2.03 13.84 -3.14
CA LEU A 239 -1.96 14.84 -2.06
C LEU A 239 -1.02 15.99 -2.37
N ASN A 240 -0.31 15.98 -3.50
CA ASN A 240 0.55 17.08 -3.94
C ASN A 240 0.27 17.45 -5.39
N LYS A 241 -1.00 17.38 -5.79
CA LYS A 241 -1.46 17.60 -7.16
C LYS A 241 -0.90 18.88 -7.78
N GLY A 242 -0.20 18.72 -8.90
CA GLY A 242 0.39 19.84 -9.64
C GLY A 242 1.75 20.30 -9.11
N ALA A 243 2.32 19.60 -8.14
CA ALA A 243 3.65 19.84 -7.60
C ALA A 243 4.48 18.54 -7.56
N GLN A 244 5.77 18.68 -7.22
CA GLN A 244 6.70 17.56 -7.05
C GLN A 244 7.12 17.47 -5.57
N PRO A 245 7.34 16.25 -5.03
CA PRO A 245 7.01 14.95 -5.65
C PRO A 245 5.49 14.71 -5.71
N PRO A 246 4.99 13.87 -6.63
CA PRO A 246 3.64 13.35 -6.55
C PRO A 246 3.50 12.51 -5.27
N VAL A 247 2.37 12.68 -4.55
CA VAL A 247 2.11 11.98 -3.29
C VAL A 247 0.84 11.16 -3.45
N ILE A 248 1.01 9.90 -3.84
CA ILE A 248 -0.06 9.12 -4.45
C ILE A 248 -0.59 8.05 -3.51
N TYR A 249 -1.90 8.07 -3.28
CA TYR A 249 -2.65 6.86 -2.94
C TYR A 249 -3.30 6.33 -4.22
N PRO A 250 -3.00 5.10 -4.67
CA PRO A 250 -3.65 4.50 -5.83
C PRO A 250 -5.11 4.15 -5.51
N GLY A 251 -5.43 4.01 -4.22
CA GLY A 251 -6.66 3.43 -3.75
C GLY A 251 -6.60 1.91 -3.75
N SER A 252 -7.71 1.28 -3.35
CA SER A 252 -7.87 -0.16 -3.47
C SER A 252 -7.99 -0.57 -4.94
N ILE A 253 -7.62 -1.82 -5.25
CA ILE A 253 -7.66 -2.34 -6.62
C ILE A 253 -9.10 -2.62 -7.11
N GLU A 254 -10.04 -2.74 -6.17
CA GLU A 254 -11.47 -2.93 -6.42
C GLU A 254 -12.26 -2.35 -5.23
N ARG A 255 -13.52 -2.00 -5.46
CA ARG A 255 -14.41 -1.43 -4.43
C ARG A 255 -14.60 -2.40 -3.28
N VAL A 256 -14.20 -2.02 -2.07
CA VAL A 256 -14.33 -2.87 -0.88
C VAL A 256 -15.77 -2.98 -0.42
N ASP A 257 -16.48 -1.84 -0.39
CA ASP A 257 -17.89 -1.76 -0.04
C ASP A 257 -18.65 -0.68 -0.83
N PHE A 258 -19.91 -0.44 -0.47
CA PHE A 258 -20.77 0.55 -1.14
C PHE A 258 -20.39 2.02 -0.85
N GLY A 259 -19.51 2.29 0.11
CA GLY A 259 -18.94 3.63 0.34
C GLY A 259 -18.02 4.09 -0.79
N GLU A 260 -17.52 3.15 -1.60
CA GLU A 260 -16.63 3.38 -2.74
C GLU A 260 -17.36 3.30 -4.09
N VAL A 261 -18.70 3.31 -4.10
CA VAL A 261 -19.53 3.15 -5.31
C VAL A 261 -19.19 4.18 -6.39
N GLU A 262 -18.91 5.42 -5.99
CA GLU A 262 -18.56 6.52 -6.90
C GLU A 262 -17.07 6.58 -7.23
N ASP A 263 -16.23 5.81 -6.54
CA ASP A 263 -14.79 5.83 -6.78
C ASP A 263 -14.44 4.96 -7.98
N GLU A 264 -13.69 5.53 -8.93
CA GLU A 264 -12.96 4.74 -9.92
C GLU A 264 -11.75 4.08 -9.26
N LYS A 265 -11.23 3.01 -9.87
CA LYS A 265 -10.15 2.20 -9.28
C LYS A 265 -8.95 2.21 -10.19
N TYR A 266 -7.77 2.29 -9.60
CA TYR A 266 -6.53 2.56 -10.32
C TYR A 266 -5.35 1.78 -9.75
N PHE A 267 -4.37 1.54 -10.60
CA PHE A 267 -2.97 1.41 -10.20
C PHE A 267 -2.15 2.46 -10.95
N ILE A 268 -0.88 2.60 -10.60
CA ILE A 268 -0.04 3.70 -11.06
C ILE A 268 1.16 3.18 -11.82
N ILE A 269 1.48 3.82 -12.93
CA ILE A 269 2.82 3.76 -13.53
C ILE A 269 3.50 5.09 -13.27
N ALA A 270 4.65 5.06 -12.60
CA ALA A 270 5.46 6.23 -12.29
C ALA A 270 6.84 6.12 -12.95
N ASP A 271 7.19 7.06 -13.81
CA ASP A 271 8.53 7.18 -14.39
C ASP A 271 9.36 8.14 -13.54
N VAL A 272 10.30 7.60 -12.77
CA VAL A 272 11.09 8.33 -11.77
C VAL A 272 12.54 8.49 -12.22
N GLU A 273 13.09 9.70 -12.13
CA GLU A 273 14.48 9.99 -12.52
C GLU A 273 15.06 11.10 -11.65
N ALA A 274 16.34 10.99 -11.27
CA ALA A 274 17.02 12.04 -10.50
C ALA A 274 17.04 13.36 -11.29
N GLY A 275 16.75 14.46 -10.61
CA GLY A 275 16.76 15.80 -11.20
C GLY A 275 15.65 16.07 -12.24
N ARG A 276 14.67 15.18 -12.40
CA ARG A 276 13.50 15.40 -13.26
C ARG A 276 12.20 15.20 -12.49
N ASP A 277 11.17 15.92 -12.95
CA ASP A 277 9.81 15.76 -12.49
C ASP A 277 9.30 14.35 -12.79
N THR A 278 8.77 13.69 -11.78
CA THR A 278 8.16 12.36 -11.92
C THR A 278 6.86 12.48 -12.72
N LYS A 279 6.71 11.60 -13.72
CA LYS A 279 5.48 11.46 -14.49
C LYS A 279 4.66 10.31 -13.93
N VAL A 280 3.38 10.56 -13.71
CA VAL A 280 2.45 9.61 -13.10
C VAL A 280 1.29 9.35 -14.07
N GLU A 281 1.10 8.09 -14.43
CA GLU A 281 -0.04 7.61 -15.20
C GLU A 281 -0.99 6.82 -14.31
N TRP A 282 -2.23 7.26 -14.23
CA TRP A 282 -3.31 6.55 -13.54
C TRP A 282 -3.92 5.52 -14.48
N ARG A 283 -3.66 4.24 -14.24
CA ARG A 283 -4.19 3.14 -15.05
C ARG A 283 -5.47 2.61 -14.43
N ARG A 284 -6.59 2.91 -15.09
CA ARG A 284 -7.93 2.54 -14.60
C ARG A 284 -8.13 1.03 -14.65
N LEU A 285 -8.69 0.48 -13.58
CA LEU A 285 -9.11 -0.91 -13.48
C LEU A 285 -10.61 -1.05 -13.81
N GLU A 286 -10.93 -2.06 -14.60
CA GLU A 286 -12.31 -2.44 -14.87
C GLU A 286 -12.85 -3.33 -13.75
N GLY A 287 -13.57 -2.71 -12.81
CA GLY A 287 -14.17 -3.40 -11.67
C GLY A 287 -15.66 -3.73 -11.84
N ARG A 288 -16.21 -4.46 -10.87
CA ARG A 288 -17.64 -4.73 -10.77
C ARG A 288 -18.42 -3.41 -10.62
N ARG A 289 -19.51 -3.30 -11.38
CA ARG A 289 -20.46 -2.19 -11.23
C ARG A 289 -21.28 -2.35 -9.96
N PHE A 290 -21.20 -1.36 -9.07
CA PHE A 290 -22.09 -1.22 -7.92
C PHE A 290 -23.26 -0.29 -8.25
N ILE A 291 -24.42 -0.55 -7.65
CA ILE A 291 -25.63 0.25 -7.83
C ILE A 291 -26.18 0.57 -6.44
N ALA A 292 -25.93 1.79 -5.95
CA ALA A 292 -26.54 2.29 -4.73
C ALA A 292 -27.92 2.91 -5.03
N ARG A 293 -28.90 2.64 -4.17
CA ARG A 293 -30.25 3.24 -4.22
C ARG A 293 -30.63 3.65 -2.81
N SER A 294 -31.06 4.89 -2.64
CA SER A 294 -31.57 5.42 -1.37
C SER A 294 -33.04 5.78 -1.52
N VAL A 295 -33.83 5.50 -0.47
CA VAL A 295 -35.24 5.88 -0.40
C VAL A 295 -35.42 6.69 0.88
N ARG A 296 -36.01 7.89 0.77
CA ARG A 296 -36.41 8.70 1.91
C ARG A 296 -37.85 8.35 2.27
N LEU A 297 -38.06 7.80 3.46
CA LEU A 297 -39.40 7.58 3.98
C LEU A 297 -39.90 8.87 4.62
N THR A 298 -41.09 9.33 4.22
CA THR A 298 -41.78 10.46 4.84
C THR A 298 -43.09 9.98 5.44
N ALA A 299 -43.35 10.31 6.71
CA ALA A 299 -44.66 10.08 7.31
C ALA A 299 -45.62 11.22 6.90
N ASN A 300 -46.85 10.87 6.54
CA ASN A 300 -47.91 11.87 6.43
C ASN A 300 -48.36 12.22 7.85
N THR A 301 -47.98 13.40 8.33
CA THR A 301 -48.59 14.05 9.51
C THR A 301 -49.95 14.61 9.19
#